data_AF-A0A958ID13-F1
#
_entry.id   AF-A0A958ID13-F1
#
_cell.length_a   1.000
_cell.length_b   1.000
_cell.length_c   1.000
_cell.angle_alpha   90.00
_cell.angle_beta   90.00
_cell.angle_gamma   90.00
#
_symmetry.space_group_name_H-M   'P 1'
#
loop_
_entity.id
_entity.type
_entity.pdbx_description
1 polymer ?
#
loop_
_entity_poly.entity_id
_entity_poly.type
_entity_poly.pdbx_seq_one_letter_code
_entity_poly.pdbx_strand_id
1 'polypeptide(L)'
;ADLLEAEVCAARSSGHCNTMGTASTMGTMVEALGLTLPGASAIPAVDSRKKVMAQLSGRRIVEMVREDLRLSDILTRQAFENAIVTNAAVGGSTNLIIHLLAIAGRIGVELVLEDFDRIGAQIPLLVNLMPSGKY
;
A
#
# COMPACT_ATOMS: atom_id res chain seq x y z
N ALA A 1 -23.36 -17.87 -22.24
CA ALA A 1 -22.79 -18.75 -21.21
C ALA A 1 -21.51 -18.13 -20.66
N ASP A 2 -20.55 -17.83 -21.53
CA ASP A 2 -19.18 -17.38 -21.20
C ASP A 2 -19.09 -16.16 -20.26
N LEU A 3 -19.92 -15.12 -20.46
CA LEU A 3 -19.89 -13.93 -19.59
C LEU A 3 -20.35 -14.22 -18.16
N LEU A 4 -21.40 -15.04 -18.00
CA LEU A 4 -21.93 -15.42 -16.70
C LEU A 4 -20.92 -16.31 -15.95
N GLU A 5 -20.28 -17.23 -16.66
CA GLU A 5 -19.21 -18.06 -16.09
C GLU A 5 -18.01 -17.22 -15.66
N ALA A 6 -17.59 -16.24 -16.48
CA ALA A 6 -16.53 -15.30 -16.13
C ALA A 6 -16.87 -14.48 -14.87
N GLU A 7 -18.12 -14.00 -14.74
CA GLU A 7 -18.58 -13.26 -13.56
C GLU A 7 -18.46 -14.08 -12.28
N VAL A 8 -18.98 -15.31 -12.28
CA VAL A 8 -18.95 -16.20 -11.11
C VAL A 8 -17.52 -16.58 -10.73
N CYS A 9 -16.61 -16.68 -11.71
CA CYS A 9 -15.22 -17.04 -11.47
C CYS A 9 -14.30 -15.85 -11.11
N ALA A 10 -14.69 -14.60 -11.43
CA ALA A 10 -13.84 -13.42 -11.26
C ALA A 10 -13.57 -13.06 -9.79
N ALA A 11 -14.58 -13.15 -8.92
CA ALA A 11 -14.51 -12.73 -7.51
C ALA A 11 -14.88 -13.86 -6.54
N ARG A 12 -14.10 -14.94 -6.59
CA ARG A 12 -14.38 -16.23 -5.91
C ARG A 12 -13.94 -16.35 -4.45
N SER A 13 -13.59 -15.25 -3.80
CA SER A 13 -13.21 -15.21 -2.37
C SER A 13 -13.32 -13.79 -1.81
N SER A 14 -13.44 -13.67 -0.48
CA SER A 14 -13.35 -12.37 0.19
C SER A 14 -11.98 -11.73 -0.02
N GLY A 15 -11.94 -10.43 -0.28
CA GLY A 15 -10.73 -9.63 -0.53
C GLY A 15 -11.04 -8.38 -1.34
N HIS A 16 -10.00 -7.59 -1.63
CA HIS A 16 -10.06 -6.52 -2.64
C HIS A 16 -9.61 -7.04 -4.02
N CYS A 17 -9.62 -6.17 -5.04
CA CYS A 17 -9.11 -6.50 -6.38
C CYS A 17 -7.70 -7.11 -6.30
N ASN A 18 -7.48 -8.20 -7.03
CA ASN A 18 -6.25 -9.01 -6.98
C ASN A 18 -5.12 -8.49 -7.88
N THR A 19 -5.35 -7.40 -8.61
CA THR A 19 -4.35 -6.69 -9.42
C THR A 19 -3.65 -5.60 -8.61
N MET A 20 -2.66 -4.90 -9.19
CA MET A 20 -2.04 -3.70 -8.65
C MET A 20 -2.95 -2.47 -8.81
N GLY A 21 -4.25 -2.66 -8.56
CA GLY A 21 -5.21 -1.56 -8.46
C GLY A 21 -5.00 -0.73 -7.19
N THR A 22 -5.85 0.27 -6.99
CA THR A 22 -5.72 1.23 -5.87
C THR A 22 -5.69 0.56 -4.50
N ALA A 23 -6.44 -0.53 -4.28
CA ALA A 23 -6.46 -1.23 -3.00
C ALA A 23 -5.10 -1.88 -2.67
N SER A 24 -4.53 -2.64 -3.61
CA SER A 24 -3.19 -3.25 -3.46
C SER A 24 -2.10 -2.19 -3.40
N THR A 25 -2.24 -1.10 -4.16
CA THR A 25 -1.34 0.05 -4.11
C THR A 25 -1.35 0.65 -2.71
N MET A 26 -2.51 1.06 -2.18
CA MET A 26 -2.59 1.65 -0.85
C MET A 26 -2.18 0.68 0.27
N GLY A 27 -2.49 -0.62 0.14
CA GLY A 27 -1.99 -1.64 1.07
C GLY A 27 -0.47 -1.68 1.11
N THR A 28 0.18 -1.64 -0.06
CA THR A 28 1.65 -1.59 -0.18
C THR A 28 2.20 -0.26 0.35
N MET A 29 1.53 0.87 0.08
CA MET A 29 2.00 2.18 0.52
C MET A 29 1.88 2.39 2.02
N VAL A 30 0.84 1.87 2.67
CA VAL A 30 0.73 1.89 4.14
C VAL A 30 1.89 1.12 4.77
N GLU A 31 2.38 0.05 4.11
CA GLU A 31 3.58 -0.67 4.55
C GLU A 31 4.86 0.13 4.30
N ALA A 32 5.02 0.72 3.10
CA ALA A 32 6.16 1.57 2.76
C ALA A 32 6.28 2.82 3.65
N LEU A 33 5.14 3.38 4.08
CA LEU A 33 5.04 4.48 5.03
C LEU A 33 5.37 4.06 6.47
N GLY A 34 5.49 2.75 6.76
CA GLY A 34 5.75 2.23 8.10
C GLY A 34 4.52 2.15 9.01
N LEU A 35 3.30 2.20 8.45
CA LEU A 35 2.05 2.23 9.20
C LEU A 35 1.42 0.85 9.44
N THR A 36 1.95 -0.20 8.82
CA THR A 36 1.56 -1.58 9.10
C THR A 36 2.80 -2.42 9.41
N LEU A 37 2.58 -3.54 10.08
CA LEU A 37 3.61 -4.54 10.27
C LEU A 37 4.15 -5.06 8.92
N PRO A 38 5.47 -5.32 8.81
CA PRO A 38 6.07 -5.81 7.57
C PRO A 38 5.43 -7.11 7.06
N GLY A 39 5.30 -7.20 5.74
CA GLY A 39 4.69 -8.31 5.02
C GLY A 39 3.17 -8.33 5.02
N ALA A 40 2.48 -7.37 5.65
CA ALA A 40 1.03 -7.39 5.78
C ALA A 40 0.28 -7.15 4.45
N SER A 41 0.85 -6.32 3.57
CA SER A 41 0.21 -5.86 2.32
C SER A 41 -0.07 -6.99 1.34
N ALA A 42 0.83 -7.97 1.24
CA ALA A 42 0.74 -9.06 0.24
C ALA A 42 -0.02 -10.31 0.72
N ILE A 43 -0.45 -10.37 1.99
CA ILE A 43 -1.16 -11.54 2.51
C ILE A 43 -2.62 -11.53 1.99
N PRO A 44 -3.11 -12.57 1.29
CA PRO A 44 -4.50 -12.66 0.87
C PRO A 44 -5.47 -12.62 2.06
N ALA A 45 -6.65 -12.03 1.89
CA ALA A 45 -7.61 -11.86 2.99
C ALA A 45 -8.07 -13.19 3.62
N VAL A 46 -8.17 -14.25 2.82
CA VAL A 46 -8.57 -15.60 3.28
C VAL A 46 -7.41 -16.43 3.84
N ASP A 47 -6.18 -15.93 3.77
CA ASP A 47 -5.01 -16.64 4.30
C ASP A 47 -5.00 -16.58 5.84
N SER A 48 -4.70 -17.71 6.49
CA SER A 48 -4.60 -17.80 7.96
C SER A 48 -3.65 -16.77 8.57
N ARG A 49 -2.57 -16.41 7.85
CA ARG A 49 -1.58 -15.40 8.26
C ARG A 49 -2.20 -14.01 8.39
N LYS A 50 -3.32 -13.70 7.72
CA LYS A 50 -3.99 -12.40 7.87
C LYS A 50 -4.56 -12.24 9.28
N LYS A 51 -5.11 -13.30 9.86
CA LYS A 51 -5.61 -13.31 11.25
C LYS A 51 -4.46 -13.23 12.25
N VAL A 52 -3.34 -13.91 11.97
CA VAL A 52 -2.12 -13.80 12.78
C VAL A 52 -1.60 -12.36 12.76
N MET A 53 -1.53 -11.74 11.58
CA MET A 53 -1.09 -10.35 11.44
C MET A 53 -1.99 -9.40 12.23
N ALA A 54 -3.32 -9.57 12.16
CA ALA A 54 -4.25 -8.76 12.95
C ALA A 54 -4.02 -8.90 14.47
N GLN A 55 -3.76 -10.12 14.96
CA GLN A 55 -3.44 -10.35 16.37
C GLN A 55 -2.11 -9.68 16.77
N LEU A 56 -1.09 -9.77 15.92
CA LEU A 56 0.21 -9.12 16.15
C LEU A 56 0.08 -7.59 16.16
N SER A 57 -0.71 -7.00 15.26
CA SER A 57 -0.99 -5.56 15.27
C SER A 57 -1.65 -5.13 16.59
N GLY A 58 -2.56 -5.94 17.13
CA GLY A 58 -3.18 -5.70 18.43
C GLY A 58 -2.19 -5.72 19.60
N ARG A 59 -1.14 -6.54 19.53
CA ARG A 59 -0.04 -6.50 20.52
C ARG A 59 0.83 -5.26 20.32
N ARG A 60 1.20 -4.97 19.06
CA ARG A 60 2.11 -3.87 18.74
C ARG A 60 1.53 -2.51 19.15
N ILE A 61 0.23 -2.27 18.94
CA ILE A 61 -0.38 -0.99 19.31
C ILE A 61 -0.31 -0.73 20.82
N VAL A 62 -0.38 -1.76 21.67
CA VAL A 62 -0.23 -1.60 23.13
C VAL A 62 1.18 -1.12 23.49
N GLU A 63 2.20 -1.62 22.79
CA GLU A 63 3.58 -1.17 22.96
C GLU A 63 3.75 0.28 22.46
N MET A 64 3.20 0.61 21.29
CA MET A 64 3.25 1.97 20.73
C MET A 64 2.65 3.02 21.67
N VAL A 65 1.56 2.68 22.37
CA VAL A 65 0.97 3.57 23.38
C VAL A 65 1.93 3.80 24.56
N ARG A 66 2.69 2.78 24.97
CA ARG A 66 3.69 2.92 26.05
C ARG A 66 4.92 3.70 25.61
N GLU A 67 5.28 3.59 24.33
CA GLU A 67 6.38 4.32 23.70
C GLU A 67 6.01 5.77 23.33
N ASP A 68 4.73 6.16 23.44
CA ASP A 68 4.19 7.41 22.88
C ASP A 68 4.55 7.58 21.40
N LEU A 69 4.56 6.49 20.63
CA LEU A 69 4.90 6.50 19.21
C LEU A 69 3.69 6.98 18.40
N ARG A 70 3.79 8.19 17.85
CA ARG A 70 2.71 8.87 17.14
C ARG A 70 2.90 8.77 15.63
N LEU A 71 1.81 8.98 14.89
CA LEU A 71 1.86 9.05 13.42
C LEU A 71 2.87 10.09 12.91
N SER A 72 3.01 11.22 13.61
CA SER A 72 3.99 12.27 13.27
C SER A 72 5.44 11.82 13.35
N ASP A 73 5.74 10.80 14.15
CA ASP A 73 7.09 10.26 14.30
C ASP A 73 7.43 9.27 13.19
N ILE A 74 6.40 8.69 12.55
CA ILE A 74 6.53 7.70 11.47
C ILE A 74 6.44 8.38 10.10
N LEU A 75 5.41 9.24 9.92
CA LEU A 75 5.09 9.91 8.66
C LEU A 75 5.98 11.13 8.42
N THR A 76 7.28 10.87 8.28
CA THR A 76 8.29 11.86 7.91
C THR A 76 8.32 12.08 6.40
N ARG A 77 8.95 13.18 5.95
CA ARG A 77 9.20 13.43 4.53
C ARG A 77 9.83 12.23 3.82
N GLN A 78 10.80 11.57 4.46
CA GLN A 78 11.47 10.39 3.94
C GLN A 78 10.54 9.18 3.80
N ALA A 79 9.56 9.01 4.70
CA ALA A 79 8.56 7.96 4.58
C ALA A 79 7.69 8.15 3.32
N PHE A 80 7.31 9.40 3.02
CA PHE A 80 6.58 9.72 1.78
C PHE A 80 7.44 9.47 0.53
N GLU A 81 8.72 9.82 0.56
CA GLU A 81 9.65 9.52 -0.54
C GLU A 81 9.82 8.00 -0.75
N ASN A 82 9.92 7.22 0.34
CA ASN A 82 9.93 5.76 0.27
C ASN A 82 8.64 5.21 -0.37
N ALA A 83 7.48 5.79 -0.06
CA ALA A 83 6.23 5.40 -0.70
C ALA A 83 6.23 5.72 -2.20
N ILE A 84 6.77 6.86 -2.63
CA ILE A 84 6.90 7.19 -4.07
C ILE A 84 7.81 6.19 -4.79
N VAL A 85 9.00 5.92 -4.22
CA VAL A 85 9.94 4.92 -4.76
C VAL A 85 9.26 3.55 -4.88
N THR A 86 8.57 3.13 -3.82
CA THR A 86 7.87 1.84 -3.80
C THR A 86 6.77 1.80 -4.85
N ASN A 87 5.98 2.87 -5.01
CA ASN A 87 4.91 2.93 -6.00
C ASN A 87 5.43 2.78 -7.43
N ALA A 88 6.54 3.45 -7.75
CA ALA A 88 7.18 3.33 -9.06
C ALA A 88 7.71 1.91 -9.29
N ALA A 89 8.34 1.31 -8.28
CA ALA A 89 8.85 -0.06 -8.35
C ALA A 89 7.76 -1.12 -8.54
N VAL A 90 6.56 -0.92 -7.98
CA VAL A 90 5.46 -1.89 -8.08
C VAL A 90 4.47 -1.61 -9.22
N GLY A 91 4.57 -0.47 -9.89
CA GLY A 91 3.60 -0.07 -10.93
C GLY A 91 2.23 0.25 -10.33
N GLY A 92 2.22 0.94 -9.20
CA GLY A 92 0.99 1.25 -8.47
C GLY A 92 0.09 2.28 -9.14
N SER A 93 -1.17 2.30 -8.71
CA SER A 93 -2.23 3.16 -9.21
C SER A 93 -1.88 4.64 -9.11
N THR A 94 -2.22 5.42 -10.15
CA THR A 94 -2.09 6.88 -10.15
C THR A 94 -2.94 7.57 -9.07
N ASN A 95 -4.00 6.91 -8.58
CA ASN A 95 -4.78 7.39 -7.44
C ASN A 95 -3.94 7.56 -6.17
N LEU A 96 -2.79 6.89 -6.06
CA LEU A 96 -1.88 7.11 -4.96
C LEU A 96 -1.49 8.58 -4.82
N ILE A 97 -1.26 9.30 -5.93
CA ILE A 97 -0.80 10.68 -5.89
C ILE A 97 -1.78 11.54 -5.07
N ILE A 98 -3.08 11.40 -5.34
CA ILE A 98 -4.13 12.14 -4.63
C ILE A 98 -4.17 11.73 -3.14
N HIS A 99 -4.12 10.43 -2.86
CA HIS A 99 -4.16 9.95 -1.47
C HIS A 99 -2.94 10.40 -0.67
N LEU A 100 -1.75 10.32 -1.27
CA LEU A 100 -0.49 10.60 -0.60
C LEU A 100 -0.33 12.11 -0.33
N LEU A 101 -0.70 12.96 -1.30
CA LEU A 101 -0.79 14.42 -1.10
C LEU A 101 -1.79 14.79 0.00
N ALA A 102 -2.96 14.13 0.02
CA ALA A 102 -3.96 14.37 1.06
C ALA A 102 -3.44 13.98 2.46
N ILE A 103 -2.80 12.82 2.59
CA ILE A 103 -2.22 12.36 3.88
C ILE A 103 -1.10 13.31 4.32
N ALA A 104 -0.19 13.68 3.42
CA ALA A 104 0.89 14.63 3.69
C ALA A 104 0.35 15.98 4.20
N GLY A 105 -0.68 16.52 3.53
CA GLY A 105 -1.34 17.76 3.94
C GLY A 105 -2.02 17.69 5.31
N ARG A 106 -2.47 16.51 5.76
CA ARG A 106 -3.06 16.34 7.11
C ARG A 106 -2.02 16.25 8.21
N ILE A 107 -0.87 15.64 7.93
CA ILE A 107 0.21 15.50 8.92
C ILE A 107 1.16 16.71 8.93
N GLY A 108 1.04 17.59 7.92
CA GLY A 108 1.87 18.80 7.81
C GLY A 108 3.22 18.57 7.14
N VAL A 109 3.35 17.50 6.35
CA VAL A 109 4.54 17.27 5.52
C VAL A 109 4.35 17.95 4.17
N GLU A 110 5.33 18.76 3.78
CA GLU A 110 5.38 19.33 2.43
C GLU A 110 5.65 18.21 1.42
N LEU A 111 4.70 17.99 0.52
CA LEU A 111 4.79 17.05 -0.59
C LEU A 111 4.09 17.69 -1.78
N VAL A 112 4.79 17.78 -2.91
CA VAL A 112 4.26 18.42 -4.13
C VAL A 112 4.23 17.43 -5.28
N LEU A 113 3.52 17.77 -6.36
CA LEU A 113 3.35 16.86 -7.50
C LEU A 113 4.70 16.56 -8.19
N GLU A 114 5.60 17.53 -8.21
CA GLU A 114 6.94 17.46 -8.79
C GLU A 114 7.82 16.42 -8.07
N ASP A 115 7.55 16.12 -6.81
CA ASP A 115 8.29 15.07 -6.08
C ASP A 115 8.06 13.68 -6.69
N PHE A 116 6.85 13.42 -7.19
CA PHE A 116 6.53 12.14 -7.82
C PHE A 116 7.28 11.95 -9.14
N ASP A 117 7.36 13.01 -9.94
CA ASP A 117 8.11 13.01 -11.20
C ASP A 117 9.61 12.84 -10.94
N ARG A 118 10.18 13.72 -10.09
CA ARG A 118 11.61 13.73 -9.78
C ARG A 118 12.11 12.41 -9.18
N ILE A 119 11.37 11.83 -8.24
CA ILE A 119 11.76 10.60 -7.53
C ILE A 119 11.39 9.37 -8.37
N GLY A 120 10.17 9.32 -8.91
CA GLY A 120 9.67 8.15 -9.63
C GLY A 120 10.39 7.88 -10.95
N ALA A 121 10.86 8.93 -11.66
CA ALA A 121 11.51 8.79 -12.96
C ALA A 121 12.78 7.92 -12.96
N GLN A 122 13.41 7.73 -11.80
CA GLN A 122 14.66 6.97 -11.67
C GLN A 122 14.43 5.48 -11.33
N ILE A 123 13.19 5.09 -11.04
CA ILE A 123 12.88 3.78 -10.48
C ILE A 123 12.27 2.86 -11.55
N PRO A 124 12.89 1.71 -11.85
CA PRO A 124 12.33 0.76 -12.81
C PRO A 124 11.12 0.03 -12.23
N LEU A 125 10.20 -0.40 -13.10
CA LEU A 125 9.13 -1.32 -12.74
C LEU A 125 9.71 -2.71 -12.46
N LEU A 126 9.65 -3.15 -11.21
CA LEU A 126 10.21 -4.42 -10.75
C LEU A 126 9.16 -5.54 -10.63
N VAL A 127 7.90 -5.17 -10.38
CA VAL A 127 6.82 -6.13 -10.15
C VAL A 127 6.06 -6.42 -11.45
N ASN A 128 5.98 -7.70 -11.81
CA ASN A 128 5.28 -8.16 -13.02
C ASN A 128 3.81 -8.53 -12.71
N LEU A 129 2.98 -7.55 -12.35
CA LEU A 129 1.60 -7.78 -11.91
C LEU A 129 0.62 -6.93 -12.74
N MET A 130 -0.56 -7.46 -13.03
CA MET A 130 -1.61 -6.74 -13.76
C MET A 130 -1.95 -5.40 -13.06
N PRO A 131 -2.29 -4.33 -13.78
CA PRO A 131 -2.52 -4.28 -15.23
C PRO A 131 -1.24 -4.15 -16.07
N SER A 132 -0.09 -3.80 -15.47
CA SER A 132 1.15 -3.53 -16.23
C SER A 132 1.91 -4.80 -16.62
N GLY A 133 1.72 -5.88 -15.87
CA GLY A 133 2.38 -7.16 -16.06
C GLY A 133 1.42 -8.33 -16.26
N LYS A 134 1.94 -9.54 -16.05
CA LYS A 134 1.27 -10.81 -16.34
C LYS A 134 0.52 -11.40 -15.15
N TYR A 135 1.08 -11.33 -13.94
CA TYR A 135 0.57 -12.05 -12.77
C TYR A 135 -0.55 -11.31 -12.05
#